data_AF-A0AAV4I0R5-F1
#
_entry.id   AF-A0AAV4I0R5-F1
#
_cell.length_a   1.000
_cell.length_b   1.000
_cell.length_c   1.000
_cell.angle_alpha   90.00
_cell.angle_beta   90.00
_cell.angle_gamma   90.00
#
_symmetry.space_group_name_H-M   'P 1'
#
loop_
_entity.id
_entity.type
_entity.pdbx_description
1 polymer ?
#
loop_
_entity_poly.entity_id
_entity_poly.type
_entity_poly.pdbx_seq_one_letter_code
_entity_poly.pdbx_strand_id
1 'polypeptide(L)'
;MQWSGRRADPILTDLYTFHEVFTAEMDLIKFSSTFRKSQEFLVAGEDSTELEFDVYGGEIYNIPENGNAPQFYYVTSDGVEHKGCPSFDRDTGTCINQTRTNDRCSCRKTSRCVYRISYTLSARQYVSNATVYLLWPGEADVRSDNFTLPQIRKFTQSRNKKQQTKSIVVGLWITFILFIVSTGVAVCLYFCLKGSHFFSR
;
A
#
# COMPACT_ATOMS: atom_id res chain seq x y z
N MET A 1 -59.86 64.06 -14.74
CA MET A 1 -58.85 63.05 -15.11
C MET A 1 -58.51 62.27 -13.86
N GLN A 2 -59.01 61.05 -13.74
CA GLN A 2 -59.06 60.28 -12.50
C GLN A 2 -58.18 59.03 -12.68
N TRP A 3 -57.02 59.00 -12.02
CA TRP A 3 -56.11 57.88 -12.06
C TRP A 3 -56.61 56.79 -11.10
N SER A 4 -57.14 55.71 -11.68
CA SER A 4 -57.48 54.47 -10.97
C SER A 4 -56.19 53.72 -10.64
N GLY A 5 -55.85 53.68 -9.35
CA GLY A 5 -54.72 52.91 -8.83
C GLY A 5 -55.02 51.41 -8.92
N ARG A 6 -54.25 50.70 -9.76
CA ARG A 6 -54.20 49.23 -9.74
C ARG A 6 -53.49 48.79 -8.46
N ARG A 7 -54.19 47.98 -7.65
CA ARG A 7 -53.57 47.20 -6.56
C ARG A 7 -52.52 46.28 -7.19
N ALA A 8 -51.29 46.35 -6.68
CA ALA A 8 -50.29 45.32 -6.92
C ALA A 8 -50.75 44.05 -6.19
N ASP A 9 -50.99 42.99 -6.94
CA ASP A 9 -51.17 41.66 -6.36
C ASP A 9 -49.87 41.24 -5.67
N PRO A 10 -49.92 40.67 -4.45
CA PRO A 10 -48.74 40.10 -3.83
C PRO A 10 -48.33 38.89 -4.68
N ILE A 11 -47.27 39.07 -5.47
CA ILE A 11 -46.57 37.98 -6.14
C ILE A 11 -46.18 37.00 -5.02
N LEU A 12 -46.79 35.83 -5.08
CA LEU A 12 -46.45 34.66 -4.31
C LEU A 12 -44.99 34.33 -4.67
N THR A 13 -44.03 34.93 -3.98
CA THR A 13 -42.65 34.47 -3.97
C THR A 13 -42.68 33.12 -3.29
N ASP A 14 -42.91 32.08 -4.08
CA ASP A 14 -42.55 30.71 -3.75
C ASP A 14 -41.08 30.77 -3.33
N LEU A 15 -40.86 30.70 -2.01
CA LEU A 15 -39.60 30.32 -1.40
C LEU A 15 -39.36 28.86 -1.81
N TYR A 16 -39.04 28.66 -3.09
CA TYR A 16 -38.38 27.47 -3.58
C TYR A 16 -36.99 27.50 -2.97
N THR A 17 -36.89 27.12 -1.71
CA THR A 17 -35.66 26.65 -1.11
C THR A 17 -35.22 25.49 -1.98
N PHE A 18 -34.34 25.78 -2.94
CA PHE A 18 -33.55 24.78 -3.63
C PHE A 18 -32.76 24.07 -2.52
N HIS A 19 -33.32 22.97 -2.03
CA HIS A 19 -32.51 21.93 -1.41
C HIS A 19 -31.66 21.40 -2.56
N GLU A 20 -30.51 22.04 -2.80
CA GLU A 20 -29.42 21.38 -3.49
C GLU A 20 -29.19 20.10 -2.71
N VAL A 21 -29.60 18.98 -3.32
CA VAL A 21 -29.31 17.67 -2.81
C VAL A 21 -27.81 17.54 -2.96
N PHE A 22 -27.07 17.88 -1.91
CA PHE A 22 -25.63 17.72 -1.85
C PHE A 22 -25.34 16.23 -1.87
N THR A 23 -25.20 15.68 -3.07
CA THR A 23 -24.73 14.32 -3.29
C THR A 23 -23.27 14.23 -2.86
N ALA A 24 -22.94 13.23 -2.06
CA ALA A 24 -21.55 12.94 -1.75
C ALA A 24 -20.79 12.62 -3.06
N GLU A 25 -19.59 13.16 -3.19
CA GLU A 25 -18.72 12.97 -4.36
C GLU A 25 -17.34 12.50 -3.93
N MET A 26 -16.70 11.67 -4.76
CA MET A 26 -15.43 11.01 -4.44
C MET A 26 -14.53 10.99 -5.65
N ASP A 27 -13.45 11.77 -5.61
CA ASP A 27 -12.54 11.97 -6.74
C ASP A 27 -11.18 11.34 -6.49
N LEU A 28 -10.69 10.56 -7.44
CA LEU A 28 -9.33 10.02 -7.39
C LEU A 28 -8.33 11.14 -7.72
N ILE A 29 -7.55 11.56 -6.72
CA ILE A 29 -6.56 12.63 -6.85
C ILE A 29 -5.19 12.08 -7.23
N LYS A 30 -4.84 10.91 -6.69
CA LYS A 30 -3.51 10.34 -6.89
C LYS A 30 -3.59 8.83 -7.01
N PHE A 31 -2.92 8.33 -8.03
CA PHE A 31 -2.52 6.95 -8.13
C PHE A 31 -1.00 6.89 -8.24
N SER A 32 -0.35 6.17 -7.33
CA SER A 32 1.09 5.97 -7.40
C SER A 32 1.48 4.59 -6.90
N SER A 33 2.62 4.13 -7.34
CA SER A 33 3.09 2.79 -7.03
C SER A 33 4.61 2.79 -6.96
N THR A 34 5.18 1.93 -6.11
CA THR A 34 6.62 1.90 -5.87
C THR A 34 7.42 1.20 -6.97
N PHE A 35 6.76 0.49 -7.89
CA PHE A 35 7.46 -0.28 -8.90
C PHE A 35 8.26 0.60 -9.85
N ARG A 36 9.33 0.02 -10.40
CA ARG A 36 10.15 0.69 -11.41
C ARG A 36 9.35 0.77 -12.70
N LYS A 37 9.10 1.97 -13.23
CA LYS A 37 8.37 2.20 -14.50
C LYS A 37 8.82 1.33 -15.69
N SER A 38 10.06 0.82 -15.68
CA SER A 38 10.56 -0.12 -16.67
C SER A 38 9.93 -1.52 -16.62
N GLN A 39 9.20 -1.84 -15.55
CA GLN A 39 8.52 -3.11 -15.32
C GLN A 39 7.01 -2.85 -15.36
N GLU A 40 6.27 -3.53 -16.23
CA GLU A 40 4.81 -3.40 -16.35
C GLU A 40 4.04 -4.19 -15.26
N PHE A 41 4.70 -4.51 -14.15
CA PHE A 41 4.16 -5.36 -13.09
C PHE A 41 4.71 -4.97 -11.72
N LEU A 42 3.95 -5.28 -10.67
CA LEU A 42 4.38 -5.17 -9.27
C LEU A 42 5.03 -6.47 -8.80
N VAL A 43 5.99 -6.36 -7.89
CA VAL A 43 6.64 -7.50 -7.24
C VAL A 43 6.01 -7.75 -5.86
N ALA A 44 5.47 -8.96 -5.68
CA ALA A 44 4.83 -9.33 -4.41
C ALA A 44 5.82 -9.24 -3.23
N GLY A 45 5.43 -8.54 -2.17
CA GLY A 45 6.22 -8.36 -0.94
C GLY A 45 7.29 -7.27 -1.01
N GLU A 46 7.57 -6.70 -2.18
CA GLU A 46 8.51 -5.57 -2.34
C GLU A 46 7.77 -4.28 -2.67
N ASP A 47 6.77 -4.34 -3.55
CA ASP A 47 6.05 -3.17 -4.01
C ASP A 47 4.78 -2.85 -3.23
N SER A 48 4.32 -1.61 -3.34
CA SER A 48 3.00 -1.17 -2.88
C SER A 48 2.38 -0.19 -3.87
N THR A 49 1.05 -0.07 -3.79
CA THR A 49 0.26 0.89 -4.55
C THR A 49 -0.47 1.80 -3.58
N GLU A 50 -0.47 3.10 -3.85
CA GLU A 50 -1.14 4.14 -3.07
C GLU A 50 -2.22 4.81 -3.95
N LEU A 51 -3.44 4.85 -3.43
CA LEU A 51 -4.55 5.63 -3.97
C LEU A 51 -4.92 6.74 -2.99
N GLU A 52 -5.15 7.95 -3.48
CA GLU A 52 -5.59 9.10 -2.67
C GLU A 52 -6.86 9.68 -3.30
N PHE A 53 -7.92 9.81 -2.49
CA PHE A 53 -9.20 10.36 -2.90
C PHE A 53 -9.51 11.62 -2.10
N ASP A 54 -10.11 12.61 -2.77
CA ASP A 54 -10.85 13.67 -2.10
C ASP A 54 -12.32 13.26 -2.01
N VAL A 55 -12.84 13.37 -0.80
CA VAL A 55 -14.20 13.00 -0.46
C VAL A 55 -14.93 14.27 -0.05
N TYR A 56 -15.95 14.61 -0.82
CA TYR A 56 -16.78 15.79 -0.64
C TYR A 56 -18.04 15.37 0.09
N GLY A 57 -18.12 15.76 1.35
CA GLY A 57 -19.32 15.65 2.18
C GLY A 57 -19.52 17.00 2.84
N GLY A 58 -20.61 17.69 2.48
CA GLY A 58 -20.89 19.03 3.01
C GLY A 58 -20.88 19.10 4.54
N GLU A 59 -20.82 20.31 5.10
CA GLU A 59 -20.91 20.59 6.55
C GLU A 59 -22.07 19.90 7.28
N ILE A 60 -23.12 19.53 6.53
CA ILE A 60 -24.33 18.87 7.03
C ILE A 60 -24.06 17.38 7.32
N TYR A 61 -23.13 16.77 6.58
CA TYR A 61 -22.65 15.41 6.80
C TYR A 61 -21.40 15.47 7.68
N ASN A 62 -21.57 15.82 8.96
CA ASN A 62 -20.68 15.22 9.96
C ASN A 62 -20.67 13.73 9.64
N ILE A 63 -19.52 13.18 9.27
CA ILE A 63 -19.42 11.78 8.87
C ILE A 63 -20.11 10.97 9.96
N PRO A 64 -21.25 10.32 9.63
CA PRO A 64 -22.20 9.91 10.65
C PRO A 64 -21.51 8.99 11.66
N GLU A 65 -21.73 9.27 12.95
CA GLU A 65 -21.18 8.58 14.14
C GLU A 65 -21.57 7.08 14.26
N ASN A 66 -22.04 6.46 13.17
CA ASN A 66 -22.60 5.11 13.14
C ASN A 66 -21.85 4.17 12.18
N GLY A 67 -20.64 4.52 11.75
CA GLY A 67 -19.83 3.69 10.85
C GLY A 67 -20.22 3.76 9.38
N ASN A 68 -21.03 4.75 8.97
CA ASN A 68 -21.38 5.00 7.57
C ASN A 68 -20.36 5.93 6.87
N ALA A 69 -19.08 5.73 7.16
CA ALA A 69 -17.99 6.50 6.60
C ALA A 69 -17.49 5.87 5.28
N PRO A 70 -16.88 6.66 4.38
CA PRO A 70 -16.24 6.12 3.19
C PRO A 70 -15.20 5.06 3.54
N GLN A 71 -15.23 3.94 2.83
CA GLN A 71 -14.33 2.82 3.05
C GLN A 71 -13.86 2.19 1.75
N PHE A 72 -12.59 1.81 1.72
CA PHE A 72 -11.99 1.11 0.59
C PHE A 72 -12.45 -0.34 0.53
N TYR A 73 -12.76 -0.79 -0.68
CA TYR A 73 -13.03 -2.17 -1.02
C TYR A 73 -12.13 -2.57 -2.19
N TYR A 74 -11.81 -3.85 -2.25
CA TYR A 74 -11.17 -4.42 -3.42
C TYR A 74 -11.77 -5.78 -3.76
N VAL A 75 -11.96 -6.03 -5.05
CA VAL A 75 -12.45 -7.28 -5.59
C VAL A 75 -11.30 -7.99 -6.27
N THR A 76 -10.95 -9.17 -5.77
CA THR A 76 -9.86 -9.99 -6.31
C THR A 76 -10.26 -10.61 -7.65
N SER A 77 -9.28 -11.17 -8.37
CA SER A 77 -9.50 -11.74 -9.70
C SER A 77 -10.44 -12.96 -9.75
N ASP A 78 -10.68 -13.61 -8.60
CA ASP A 78 -11.66 -14.66 -8.40
C ASP A 78 -13.06 -14.13 -8.03
N GLY A 79 -13.23 -12.80 -7.97
CA GLY A 79 -14.51 -12.14 -7.67
C GLY A 79 -14.83 -11.99 -6.18
N VAL A 80 -13.88 -12.32 -5.28
CA VAL A 80 -14.08 -12.16 -3.85
C VAL A 80 -13.89 -10.69 -3.45
N GLU A 81 -14.89 -10.11 -2.80
CA GLU A 81 -14.81 -8.75 -2.27
C GLU A 81 -14.18 -8.75 -0.88
N HIS A 82 -13.24 -7.84 -0.68
CA HIS A 82 -12.56 -7.63 0.58
C HIS A 82 -12.67 -6.18 1.01
N LYS A 83 -12.78 -6.00 2.32
CA LYS A 83 -12.83 -4.70 2.98
C LYS A 83 -11.42 -4.24 3.34
N GLY A 84 -11.04 -3.04 2.92
CA GLY A 84 -9.79 -2.39 3.29
C GLY A 84 -9.83 -1.87 4.74
N CYS A 85 -8.70 -1.34 5.22
CA CYS A 85 -8.66 -0.69 6.53
C CYS A 85 -9.63 0.51 6.62
N PRO A 86 -10.18 0.81 7.81
CA PRO A 86 -10.94 2.03 8.02
C PRO A 86 -10.05 3.28 7.99
N SER A 87 -10.55 4.34 7.36
CA SER A 87 -9.97 5.70 7.39
C SER A 87 -10.63 6.60 8.44
N PHE A 88 -11.76 6.16 9.00
CA PHE A 88 -12.52 6.88 10.01
C PHE A 88 -12.77 5.99 11.22
N ASP A 89 -12.77 6.60 12.40
CA ASP A 89 -13.21 5.97 13.63
C ASP A 89 -14.71 5.73 13.57
N ARG A 90 -15.15 4.52 13.93
CA ARG A 90 -16.53 4.09 13.74
C ARG A 90 -17.50 4.89 14.62
N ASP A 91 -17.08 5.21 15.84
CA ASP A 91 -17.94 5.76 16.88
C ASP A 91 -17.97 7.29 16.83
N THR A 92 -16.84 7.90 16.48
CA THR A 92 -16.69 9.37 16.48
C THR A 92 -16.74 10.00 15.09
N GLY A 93 -16.64 9.19 14.02
CA GLY A 93 -16.51 9.70 12.65
C GLY A 93 -15.21 10.48 12.39
N THR A 94 -14.26 10.46 13.34
CA THR A 94 -13.00 11.21 13.22
C THR A 94 -12.02 10.51 12.29
N CYS A 95 -11.14 11.26 11.64
CA CYS A 95 -10.07 10.68 10.82
C CYS A 95 -9.13 9.82 11.67
N ILE A 96 -8.81 8.62 11.18
CA ILE A 96 -7.79 7.76 11.77
C ILE A 96 -6.69 7.42 10.76
N ASN A 97 -5.50 7.14 11.28
CA ASN A 97 -4.36 6.70 10.49
C ASN A 97 -3.96 5.30 10.97
N GLN A 98 -4.19 4.29 10.14
CA GLN A 98 -3.90 2.90 10.46
C GLN A 98 -2.72 2.39 9.65
N THR A 99 -1.70 1.91 10.36
CA THR A 99 -0.45 1.39 9.76
C THR A 99 -0.16 -0.07 10.11
N ARG A 100 -0.97 -0.68 10.98
CA ARG A 100 -0.70 -1.99 11.59
C ARG A 100 -1.06 -3.19 10.70
N THR A 101 -1.81 -2.96 9.63
CA THR A 101 -2.25 -3.99 8.71
C THR A 101 -1.35 -4.08 7.49
N ASN A 102 -1.61 -5.09 6.66
CA ASN A 102 -1.01 -5.23 5.32
C ASN A 102 -1.33 -4.07 4.39
N ASP A 103 -2.33 -3.30 4.79
CA ASP A 103 -2.82 -2.12 4.15
C ASP A 103 -2.57 -0.96 5.11
N ARG A 104 -2.36 0.24 4.57
CA ARG A 104 -2.30 1.47 5.35
C ARG A 104 -3.39 2.42 4.90
N CYS A 105 -4.16 2.92 5.83
CA CYS A 105 -5.19 3.91 5.58
C CYS A 105 -4.82 5.19 6.32
N SER A 106 -5.02 6.32 5.68
CA SER A 106 -4.89 7.62 6.33
C SER A 106 -6.02 8.53 5.93
N CYS A 107 -6.35 9.44 6.83
CA CYS A 107 -7.40 10.44 6.64
C CYS A 107 -6.93 11.77 7.20
N ARG A 108 -7.18 12.84 6.45
CA ARG A 108 -7.03 14.20 6.94
C ARG A 108 -8.12 15.09 6.38
N LYS A 109 -8.62 16.01 7.19
CA LYS A 109 -9.52 17.06 6.74
C LYS A 109 -8.70 18.14 6.00
N THR A 110 -8.98 18.39 4.73
CA THR A 110 -8.25 19.37 3.90
C THR A 110 -8.98 20.71 3.83
N SER A 111 -10.30 20.70 3.93
CA SER A 111 -11.14 21.90 4.02
C SER A 111 -12.37 21.64 4.89
N ARG A 112 -13.29 22.60 5.01
CA ARG A 112 -14.48 22.46 5.87
C ARG A 112 -15.37 21.29 5.47
N CYS A 113 -15.44 20.95 4.18
CA CYS A 113 -16.30 19.91 3.60
C CYS A 113 -15.52 18.84 2.81
N VAL A 114 -14.19 18.82 2.90
CA VAL A 114 -13.35 17.90 2.11
C VAL A 114 -12.43 17.12 3.02
N TYR A 115 -12.50 15.80 2.88
CA TYR A 115 -11.60 14.85 3.51
C TYR A 115 -10.72 14.24 2.44
N ARG A 116 -9.42 14.20 2.70
CA ARG A 116 -8.48 13.46 1.86
C ARG A 116 -8.13 12.15 2.54
N ILE A 117 -8.44 11.06 1.85
CA ILE A 117 -8.14 9.71 2.34
C ILE A 117 -7.16 9.04 1.41
N SER A 118 -6.17 8.35 1.99
CA SER A 118 -5.19 7.57 1.24
C SER A 118 -5.22 6.11 1.68
N TYR A 119 -5.13 5.21 0.71
CA TYR A 119 -5.05 3.78 0.88
C TYR A 119 -3.79 3.25 0.19
N THR A 120 -2.89 2.69 0.99
CA THR A 120 -1.72 1.97 0.49
C THR A 120 -1.92 0.48 0.65
N LEU A 121 -1.91 -0.25 -0.46
CA LEU A 121 -2.01 -1.70 -0.51
C LEU A 121 -0.65 -2.30 -0.88
N SER A 122 -0.12 -3.19 -0.03
CA SER A 122 1.08 -3.96 -0.36
C SER A 122 0.80 -4.97 -1.48
N ALA A 123 1.70 -5.05 -2.46
CA ALA A 123 1.58 -5.96 -3.59
C ALA A 123 1.61 -7.41 -3.11
N ARG A 124 0.55 -8.16 -3.42
CA ARG A 124 0.38 -9.57 -3.08
C ARG A 124 -0.19 -10.31 -4.25
N GLN A 125 0.16 -11.57 -4.41
CA GLN A 125 -0.24 -12.29 -5.61
C GLN A 125 -1.77 -12.42 -5.76
N TYR A 126 -2.51 -12.59 -4.65
CA TYR A 126 -3.97 -12.74 -4.71
C TYR A 126 -4.71 -11.44 -5.06
N VAL A 127 -4.08 -10.27 -4.89
CA VAL A 127 -4.65 -8.97 -5.32
C VAL A 127 -4.19 -8.56 -6.73
N SER A 128 -3.56 -9.47 -7.48
CA SER A 128 -3.22 -9.22 -8.89
C SER A 128 -4.47 -8.97 -9.72
N ASN A 129 -4.46 -7.90 -10.52
CA ASN A 129 -5.62 -7.47 -11.32
C ASN A 129 -6.89 -7.22 -10.49
N ALA A 130 -6.76 -6.98 -9.18
CA ALA A 130 -7.91 -6.65 -8.35
C ALA A 130 -8.45 -5.25 -8.69
N THR A 131 -9.76 -5.07 -8.58
CA THR A 131 -10.40 -3.77 -8.74
C THR A 131 -10.61 -3.13 -7.37
N VAL A 132 -10.04 -1.95 -7.15
CA VAL A 132 -10.15 -1.15 -5.94
C VAL A 132 -11.13 0.00 -6.19
N TYR A 133 -11.96 0.29 -5.20
CA TYR A 133 -12.87 1.45 -5.22
C TYR A 133 -13.17 1.89 -3.79
N LEU A 134 -13.73 3.08 -3.68
CA LEU A 134 -14.20 3.66 -2.45
C LEU A 134 -15.73 3.61 -2.43
N LEU A 135 -16.29 3.15 -1.32
CA LEU A 135 -17.74 3.07 -1.11
C LEU A 135 -18.12 3.95 0.07
N TRP A 136 -19.07 4.85 -0.14
CA TRP A 136 -19.71 5.60 0.92
C TRP A 136 -21.12 5.06 1.13
N PRO A 137 -21.36 4.32 2.24
CA PRO A 137 -22.68 3.77 2.52
C PRO A 137 -23.68 4.87 2.89
N GLY A 138 -24.88 4.81 2.31
CA GLY A 138 -25.92 5.82 2.49
C GLY A 138 -27.33 5.25 2.28
N GLU A 139 -28.33 6.12 2.10
CA GLU A 139 -29.64 5.68 1.63
C GLU A 139 -29.55 5.10 0.21
N ALA A 140 -28.74 5.76 -0.62
CA ALA A 140 -28.16 5.19 -1.82
C ALA A 140 -26.64 5.18 -1.65
N ASP A 141 -26.04 4.00 -1.80
CA ASP A 141 -24.59 3.86 -1.73
C ASP A 141 -23.93 4.64 -2.88
N VAL A 142 -22.97 5.49 -2.53
CA VAL A 142 -22.16 6.20 -3.51
C VAL A 142 -20.86 5.43 -3.68
N ARG A 143 -20.44 5.19 -4.92
CA ARG A 143 -19.23 4.45 -5.25
C ARG A 143 -18.34 5.30 -6.15
N SER A 144 -17.04 5.31 -5.87
CA SER A 144 -16.06 5.91 -6.77
C SER A 144 -15.89 5.10 -8.05
N ASP A 145 -15.15 5.65 -9.01
CA ASP A 145 -14.67 4.90 -10.14
C ASP A 145 -13.86 3.67 -9.72
N ASN A 146 -13.96 2.63 -10.54
CA ASN A 146 -13.25 1.37 -10.37
C ASN A 146 -11.81 1.50 -10.87
N PHE A 147 -10.84 1.25 -9.99
CA PHE A 147 -9.42 1.25 -10.35
C PHE A 147 -8.87 -0.17 -10.39
N THR A 148 -8.30 -0.60 -11.52
CA THR A 148 -7.74 -1.96 -11.63
C THR A 148 -6.24 -1.95 -11.36
N LEU A 149 -5.80 -2.75 -10.39
CA LEU A 149 -4.38 -2.93 -10.09
C LEU A 149 -3.65 -3.64 -11.23
N PRO A 150 -2.38 -3.32 -11.49
CA PRO A 150 -1.59 -4.02 -12.49
C PRO A 150 -1.31 -5.48 -12.07
N GLN A 151 -0.75 -6.25 -13.00
CA GLN A 151 -0.35 -7.63 -12.72
C GLN A 151 0.71 -7.67 -11.61
N ILE A 152 0.54 -8.60 -10.66
CA ILE A 152 1.50 -8.83 -9.56
C ILE A 152 2.20 -10.16 -9.77
N ARG A 153 3.53 -10.11 -9.88
CA ARG A 153 4.35 -11.31 -10.05
C ARG A 153 4.93 -11.75 -8.72
N LYS A 154 5.10 -13.07 -8.57
CA LYS A 154 5.85 -13.63 -7.44
C LYS A 154 7.26 -13.06 -7.47
N PHE A 155 7.78 -12.71 -6.29
CA PHE A 155 9.21 -12.49 -6.15
C PHE A 155 9.93 -13.82 -6.41
N THR A 156 10.37 -14.03 -7.65
CA THR A 156 11.37 -15.04 -7.94
C THR A 156 12.67 -14.51 -7.35
N GLN A 157 13.02 -14.98 -6.16
CA GLN A 157 14.31 -14.76 -5.51
C GLN A 157 15.42 -15.43 -6.34
N SER A 158 15.64 -14.97 -7.56
CA SER A 158 16.69 -15.43 -8.46
C SER A 158 17.98 -14.72 -8.08
N ARG A 159 18.40 -14.85 -6.81
CA ARG A 159 19.72 -14.42 -6.32
C ARG A 159 19.93 -14.85 -4.87
N ASN A 160 20.41 -16.08 -4.71
CA ASN A 160 21.52 -16.33 -3.78
C ASN A 160 22.38 -17.56 -4.10
N LYS A 161 22.17 -18.26 -5.23
CA LYS A 161 23.12 -19.30 -5.65
C LYS A 161 24.51 -18.75 -6.07
N LYS A 162 24.62 -17.47 -6.47
CA LYS A 162 25.92 -16.87 -6.83
C LYS A 162 26.74 -16.36 -5.64
N GLN A 163 26.14 -16.18 -4.46
CA GLN A 163 26.85 -15.73 -3.26
C GLN A 163 27.24 -16.92 -2.37
N GLN A 164 26.45 -18.00 -2.39
CA GLN A 164 26.78 -19.24 -1.68
C GLN A 164 27.95 -20.01 -2.31
N THR A 165 28.17 -19.92 -3.63
CA THR A 165 29.35 -20.52 -4.27
C THR A 165 30.66 -19.80 -3.94
N LYS A 166 30.64 -18.48 -3.66
CA LYS A 166 31.85 -17.75 -3.26
C LYS A 166 32.31 -18.15 -1.85
N SER A 167 31.40 -18.38 -0.91
CA SER A 167 31.77 -18.84 0.45
C SER A 167 32.35 -20.25 0.47
N ILE A 168 31.85 -21.17 -0.36
CA ILE A 168 32.36 -22.55 -0.40
C ILE A 168 33.79 -22.60 -0.96
N VAL A 169 34.08 -21.81 -2.00
CA VAL A 169 35.42 -21.77 -2.60
C VAL A 169 36.45 -21.23 -1.59
N VAL A 170 36.13 -20.16 -0.85
CA VAL A 170 37.05 -19.59 0.15
C VAL A 170 37.34 -20.59 1.29
N GLY A 171 36.34 -21.34 1.75
CA GLY A 171 36.54 -22.38 2.78
C GLY A 171 37.50 -23.49 2.31
N LEU A 172 37.36 -23.94 1.06
CA LEU A 172 38.22 -24.98 0.48
C LEU A 172 39.69 -24.53 0.37
N TRP A 173 39.94 -23.29 -0.05
CA TRP A 173 41.30 -22.74 -0.12
C TRP A 173 41.97 -22.64 1.26
N ILE A 174 41.23 -22.25 2.30
CA ILE A 174 41.76 -22.18 3.67
C ILE A 174 42.15 -23.58 4.17
N THR A 175 41.31 -24.58 3.96
CA THR A 175 41.62 -25.97 4.38
C THR A 175 42.83 -26.54 3.65
N PHE A 176 43.00 -26.21 2.36
CA PHE A 176 44.14 -26.67 1.56
C PHE A 176 45.47 -26.06 2.06
N ILE A 177 45.47 -24.76 2.38
CA ILE A 177 46.65 -24.07 2.92
C ILE A 177 47.05 -24.67 4.28
N LEU A 178 46.09 -24.91 5.18
CA LEU A 178 46.37 -25.51 6.48
C LEU A 178 46.97 -26.93 6.36
N PHE A 179 46.50 -27.71 5.39
CA PHE A 179 47.04 -29.05 5.12
C PHE A 179 48.50 -29.00 4.64
N ILE A 180 48.84 -28.10 3.71
CA ILE A 180 50.22 -27.91 3.24
C ILE A 180 51.15 -27.51 4.38
N VAL A 181 50.75 -26.55 5.23
CA VAL A 181 51.56 -26.11 6.36
C VAL A 181 51.79 -27.25 7.37
N SER A 182 50.74 -28.03 7.67
CA SER A 182 50.85 -29.18 8.59
C SER A 182 51.82 -30.25 8.06
N THR A 183 51.70 -30.62 6.79
CA THR A 183 52.60 -31.60 6.17
C THR A 183 54.05 -31.12 6.11
N GLY A 184 54.27 -29.82 5.83
CA GLY A 184 55.61 -29.22 5.83
C GLY A 184 56.31 -29.29 7.19
N VAL A 185 55.59 -28.99 8.28
CA VAL A 185 56.14 -29.09 9.65
C VAL A 185 56.47 -30.55 10.00
N ALA A 186 55.62 -31.51 9.64
CA ALA A 186 55.86 -32.92 9.91
C ALA A 186 57.12 -33.44 9.20
N VAL A 187 57.34 -33.03 7.94
CA VAL A 187 58.54 -33.40 7.17
C VAL A 187 59.80 -32.79 7.79
N CYS A 188 59.77 -31.50 8.16
CA CYS A 188 60.90 -30.87 8.86
C CYS A 188 61.25 -31.58 10.17
N LEU A 189 60.25 -31.89 11.01
CA LEU A 189 60.47 -32.62 12.26
C LEU A 189 61.08 -34.01 12.02
N TYR A 190 60.61 -34.73 10.99
CA TYR A 190 61.17 -36.03 10.60
C TYR A 190 62.67 -35.93 10.24
N PHE A 191 63.05 -34.92 9.45
CA PHE A 191 64.47 -34.71 9.08
C PHE A 191 65.32 -34.28 10.29
N CYS A 192 64.80 -33.45 11.20
CA CYS A 192 65.52 -33.09 12.42
C CYS A 192 65.75 -34.31 13.34
N LEU A 193 64.73 -35.16 13.52
CA LEU A 193 64.84 -36.38 14.33
C LEU A 193 65.75 -37.44 13.71
N LYS A 194 65.79 -37.53 12.37
CA LYS A 194 66.67 -38.48 11.68
C LYS A 194 68.11 -37.97 11.56
N GLY A 195 68.29 -36.65 11.44
CA GLY A 195 69.61 -36.01 11.35
C GLY A 195 70.40 -36.04 12.65
N SER A 196 69.74 -35.96 13.82
CA SER A 196 70.41 -36.08 15.13
C SER A 196 71.03 -37.46 15.37
N HIS A 197 70.53 -38.51 14.71
CA HIS A 197 71.15 -39.84 14.74
C HIS A 197 72.44 -39.93 13.90
N PHE A 198 72.66 -39.03 12.94
CA PHE A 198 73.82 -39.06 12.06
C PHE A 198 75.02 -38.30 12.63
N PHE A 199 74.81 -37.38 13.58
CA PHE A 199 75.87 -36.60 14.24
C PHE A 199 76.39 -37.23 15.54
N SER A 200 75.90 -38.42 15.92
CA SER A 200 76.30 -39.16 17.13
C SER A 200 77.06 -40.46 16.84
N ARG A 201 77.79 -40.51 15.71
CA ARG A 201 78.81 -41.51 15.39
C ARG A 201 80.07 -40.80 14.92
#